data_AF-A0AAV4EFN1-F1
#
_entry.id   AF-A0AAV4EFN1-F1
#
_cell.length_a   1.000
_cell.length_b   1.000
_cell.length_c   1.000
_cell.angle_alpha   90.00
_cell.angle_beta   90.00
_cell.angle_gamma   90.00
#
_symmetry.space_group_name_H-M   'P 1'
#
loop_
_entity.id
_entity.type
_entity.pdbx_description
1 polymer ?
#
loop_
_entity_poly.entity_id
_entity_poly.type
_entity_poly.pdbx_seq_one_letter_code
_entity_poly.pdbx_strand_id
1 'polypeptide(L)'
;NEVSLLAGTNITVLSIGIGTNVDVAELTLIASKPSLVFKVGDFQALKAIQTELVTDICKDQATTPVVSTPVPATKPPSPVPVIPKDTICTVNEAIFNEDIAAVVINCETKRIYPQAVCKFYRQTDGGRPVAIRARPRYQHTKEGSAFSSNCGVTVPLSELRAGANAFTIYVYPNVTDGMKLVNATTPTKTVMLAFPVVSHICPPSLVDDYLCGKPTRCNCTIVSQGRPKGRALWYQNGIDEQRGPLVVTYDSRKPDIMYTCEGRSDLGRSFGSTLKVGMSVQLNE
;
A
#
# COMPACT_ATOMS: atom_id res chain seq x y z
N ASN A 1 -23.18 31.01 -2.24
CA ASN A 1 -22.49 31.90 -3.19
C ASN A 1 -21.19 32.40 -2.59
N GLU A 2 -20.11 31.61 -2.74
CA GLU A 2 -18.78 31.94 -2.18
C GLU A 2 -17.97 32.91 -3.08
N VAL A 3 -18.40 33.11 -4.34
CA VAL A 3 -17.72 33.97 -5.33
C VAL A 3 -17.73 35.46 -4.93
N SER A 4 -18.76 35.92 -4.23
CA SER A 4 -18.90 37.32 -3.80
C SER A 4 -17.88 37.77 -2.73
N LEU A 5 -17.16 36.83 -2.10
CA LEU A 5 -16.07 37.14 -1.14
C LEU A 5 -14.74 37.50 -1.83
N LEU A 6 -14.60 37.21 -3.13
CA LEU A 6 -13.40 37.50 -3.92
C LEU A 6 -13.46 38.82 -4.68
N ALA A 7 -14.64 39.46 -4.74
CA ALA A 7 -14.86 40.70 -5.50
C ALA A 7 -14.15 41.94 -4.92
N GLY A 8 -13.47 41.82 -3.77
CA GLY A 8 -12.72 42.90 -3.11
C GLY A 8 -11.21 42.64 -2.94
N THR A 9 -10.69 41.52 -3.47
CA THR A 9 -9.27 41.19 -3.42
C THR A 9 -8.67 41.34 -4.83
N ASN A 10 -7.38 41.70 -4.94
CA ASN A 10 -6.68 41.78 -6.23
C ASN A 10 -6.33 40.36 -6.72
N ILE A 11 -7.35 39.51 -6.87
CA ILE A 11 -7.27 38.13 -7.28
C ILE A 11 -7.99 38.00 -8.62
N THR A 12 -7.26 37.53 -9.62
CA THR A 12 -7.83 37.17 -10.92
C THR A 12 -8.14 35.68 -10.92
N VAL A 13 -9.41 35.32 -11.08
CA VAL A 13 -9.92 33.95 -11.12
C VAL A 13 -10.10 33.53 -12.56
N LEU A 14 -9.56 32.37 -12.89
CA LEU A 14 -9.65 31.72 -14.19
C LEU A 14 -10.37 30.38 -14.02
N SER A 15 -11.26 30.04 -14.95
CA SER A 15 -12.06 28.82 -14.89
C SER A 15 -11.79 27.92 -16.10
N ILE A 16 -11.69 26.60 -15.87
CA ILE A 16 -11.43 25.61 -16.92
C ILE A 16 -12.46 24.48 -16.80
N GLY A 17 -13.26 24.28 -17.85
CA GLY A 17 -14.16 23.16 -17.99
C GLY A 17 -13.61 22.08 -18.92
N ILE A 18 -13.70 20.82 -18.51
CA ILE A 18 -13.24 19.67 -19.29
C ILE A 18 -14.43 18.78 -19.62
N GLY A 19 -14.64 18.50 -20.90
CA GLY A 19 -15.70 17.62 -21.39
C GLY A 19 -16.83 18.34 -22.14
N THR A 20 -17.76 17.55 -22.66
CA THR A 20 -18.87 18.04 -23.50
C THR A 20 -19.98 18.69 -22.70
N ASN A 21 -20.28 18.17 -21.50
CA ASN A 21 -21.39 18.58 -20.63
C ASN A 21 -21.02 19.65 -19.59
N VAL A 22 -20.07 20.52 -19.93
CA VAL A 22 -19.65 21.64 -19.07
C VAL A 22 -20.69 22.76 -19.11
N ASP A 23 -21.15 23.20 -17.94
CA ASP A 23 -21.98 24.40 -17.79
C ASP A 23 -21.11 25.67 -17.89
N VAL A 24 -21.16 26.31 -19.05
CA VAL A 24 -20.39 27.52 -19.33
C VAL A 24 -20.92 28.72 -18.56
N ALA A 25 -22.22 28.75 -18.21
CA ALA A 25 -22.78 29.83 -17.42
C ALA A 25 -22.21 29.81 -16.00
N GLU A 26 -22.08 28.63 -15.39
CA GLU A 26 -21.44 28.47 -14.08
C GLU A 26 -19.96 28.90 -14.11
N LEU A 27 -19.20 28.46 -15.11
CA LEU A 27 -17.79 28.87 -15.26
C LEU A 27 -17.64 30.38 -15.42
N THR A 28 -18.53 31.01 -16.17
CA THR A 28 -18.54 32.46 -16.38
C THR A 28 -18.85 33.23 -15.09
N LEU A 29 -19.67 32.66 -14.20
CA LEU A 29 -19.95 33.25 -12.89
C LEU A 29 -18.74 33.19 -11.95
N ILE A 30 -17.86 32.19 -12.10
CA ILE A 30 -16.68 32.00 -11.25
C ILE A 30 -15.48 32.82 -11.76
N ALA A 31 -15.28 32.89 -13.08
CA ALA A 31 -14.17 33.61 -13.66
C ALA A 31 -14.28 35.13 -13.45
N SER A 32 -13.15 35.79 -13.20
CA SER A 32 -13.14 37.26 -13.03
C SER A 32 -13.50 38.02 -14.31
N LYS A 33 -13.32 37.40 -15.49
CA LYS A 33 -13.73 37.94 -16.79
C LYS A 33 -14.19 36.80 -17.70
N PRO A 34 -15.13 37.03 -18.63
CA PRO A 34 -15.53 36.03 -19.62
C PRO A 34 -14.37 35.52 -20.48
N SER A 35 -13.34 36.35 -20.71
CA SER A 35 -12.13 35.96 -21.45
C SER A 35 -11.22 34.99 -20.69
N LEU A 36 -11.50 34.70 -19.41
CA LEU A 36 -10.74 33.78 -18.56
C LEU A 36 -11.52 32.47 -18.31
N VAL A 37 -12.41 32.13 -19.23
CA VAL A 37 -13.17 30.87 -19.24
C VAL A 37 -12.62 30.00 -20.36
N PHE A 38 -12.05 28.85 -20.02
CA PHE A 38 -11.50 27.90 -20.98
C PHE A 38 -12.33 26.63 -21.00
N LYS A 39 -12.59 26.07 -22.19
CA LYS A 39 -13.25 24.78 -22.35
C LYS A 39 -12.39 23.88 -23.23
N VAL A 40 -12.16 22.66 -22.78
CA VAL A 40 -11.46 21.62 -23.54
C VAL A 40 -12.30 20.36 -23.62
N GLY A 41 -12.16 19.62 -24.72
CA GLY A 41 -12.95 18.40 -24.95
C GLY A 41 -12.58 17.23 -24.04
N ASP A 42 -11.32 17.13 -23.63
CA ASP A 42 -10.79 16.08 -22.78
C ASP A 42 -9.50 16.53 -22.05
N PHE A 43 -8.96 15.66 -21.20
CA PHE A 43 -7.74 15.96 -20.42
C PHE A 43 -6.48 16.06 -21.29
N GLN A 44 -6.44 15.46 -22.49
CA GLN A 44 -5.27 15.56 -23.38
C GLN A 44 -5.23 16.93 -24.07
N ALA A 45 -6.40 17.50 -24.39
CA ALA A 45 -6.56 18.82 -24.98
C ALA A 45 -6.14 19.97 -24.06
N LEU A 46 -5.93 19.74 -22.75
CA LEU A 46 -5.35 20.74 -21.83
C LEU A 46 -3.97 21.23 -22.27
N LYS A 47 -3.19 20.40 -22.97
CA LYS A 47 -1.90 20.81 -23.52
C LYS A 47 -2.03 21.95 -24.55
N ALA A 48 -3.15 22.00 -25.28
CA ALA A 48 -3.38 22.99 -26.33
C ALA A 48 -3.63 24.40 -25.76
N ILE A 49 -4.22 24.51 -24.57
CA ILE A 49 -4.51 25.80 -23.92
C ILE A 49 -3.40 26.27 -22.97
N GLN A 50 -2.35 25.45 -22.76
CA GLN A 50 -1.29 25.74 -21.79
C GLN A 50 -0.56 27.06 -22.08
N THR A 51 -0.21 27.31 -23.34
CA THR A 51 0.53 28.52 -23.73
C THR A 51 -0.30 29.78 -23.60
N GLU A 52 -1.60 29.71 -23.93
CA GLU A 52 -2.55 30.81 -23.79
C GLU A 52 -2.77 31.14 -22.31
N LEU A 53 -2.95 30.10 -21.47
CA LEU A 53 -3.09 30.24 -20.03
C LEU A 53 -1.90 30.95 -19.39
N VAL A 54 -0.68 30.54 -19.72
CA VAL A 54 0.56 31.15 -19.21
C VAL A 54 0.69 32.60 -19.68
N THR A 55 0.32 32.88 -20.94
CA THR A 55 0.38 34.23 -21.50
C THR A 55 -0.58 35.17 -20.78
N ASP A 56 -1.79 34.73 -20.47
CA ASP A 56 -2.78 35.55 -19.78
C ASP A 56 -2.47 35.73 -18.28
N ILE A 57 -1.86 34.74 -17.63
CA ILE A 57 -1.37 34.86 -16.25
C ILE A 57 -0.18 35.84 -16.18
N CYS A 58 0.69 35.83 -17.19
CA CYS A 58 1.95 36.58 -17.18
C CYS A 58 1.89 37.93 -17.93
N LYS A 59 0.72 38.38 -18.40
CA LYS A 59 0.58 39.74 -18.96
C LYS A 59 0.78 40.76 -17.85
N ASP A 60 1.94 41.43 -17.91
CA ASP A 60 2.44 42.39 -16.93
C ASP A 60 1.39 43.42 -16.49
N GLN A 61 1.36 43.63 -15.18
CA GLN A 61 0.81 44.84 -14.58
C GLN A 61 1.65 46.03 -15.05
N ALA A 62 1.14 46.75 -16.05
CA ALA A 62 1.69 48.02 -16.47
C ALA A 62 1.77 48.98 -15.27
N THR A 63 2.95 49.56 -15.13
CA THR A 63 3.43 50.42 -14.07
C THR A 63 2.53 51.65 -13.87
N THR A 64 1.85 51.78 -12.74
CA THR A 64 1.35 53.08 -12.25
C THR A 64 2.34 53.69 -11.27
N PRO A 65 2.63 55.01 -11.34
CA PRO A 65 3.58 55.66 -10.45
C PRO A 65 3.07 55.60 -9.01
N VAL A 66 3.91 55.03 -8.14
CA VAL A 66 3.63 54.81 -6.73
C VAL A 66 3.65 56.16 -6.03
N VAL A 67 2.49 56.69 -5.66
CA VAL A 67 2.40 57.76 -4.66
C VAL A 67 2.80 57.13 -3.32
N SER A 68 3.91 57.60 -2.76
CA SER A 68 4.53 57.09 -1.54
C SER A 68 3.62 57.28 -0.33
N THR A 69 2.83 56.27 -0.01
CA THR A 69 2.34 55.99 1.34
C THR A 69 3.33 55.01 1.99
N PRO A 70 3.71 55.16 3.27
CA PRO A 70 4.62 54.23 3.91
C PRO A 70 4.00 52.83 3.94
N VAL A 71 4.60 51.91 3.18
CA VAL A 71 4.23 50.50 3.09
C VAL A 71 4.39 49.87 4.49
N PRO A 72 3.34 49.25 5.06
CA PRO A 72 3.49 48.39 6.23
C PRO A 72 4.47 47.27 5.89
N ALA A 73 5.49 47.06 6.73
CA ALA A 73 6.59 46.13 6.50
C ALA A 73 6.13 44.80 5.86
N THR A 74 6.59 44.56 4.64
CA THR A 74 6.45 43.30 3.90
C THR A 74 6.96 42.14 4.74
N LYS A 75 6.09 41.13 4.92
CA LYS A 75 6.47 39.81 5.44
C LYS A 75 7.69 39.30 4.64
N PRO A 76 8.75 38.78 5.30
CA PRO A 76 9.94 38.30 4.61
C PRO A 76 9.60 37.25 3.54
N PRO A 77 10.35 37.19 2.43
CA PRO A 77 10.12 36.22 1.37
C PRO A 77 10.08 34.80 1.95
N SER A 78 9.05 34.03 1.60
CA SER A 78 8.91 32.66 2.10
C SER A 78 10.10 31.83 1.58
N PRO A 79 10.75 30.99 2.41
CA PRO A 79 11.98 30.33 1.99
C PRO A 79 11.72 29.31 0.87
N VAL A 80 12.64 29.26 -0.10
CA VAL A 80 12.54 28.35 -1.25
C VAL A 80 12.61 26.89 -0.76
N PRO A 81 11.72 26.00 -1.23
CA PRO A 81 11.79 24.57 -0.94
C PRO A 81 13.14 23.97 -1.32
N VAL A 82 13.72 23.17 -0.43
CA VAL A 82 14.99 22.46 -0.69
C VAL A 82 14.72 20.97 -0.80
N ILE A 83 15.22 20.37 -1.89
CA ILE A 83 15.03 18.98 -2.23
C ILE A 83 15.87 18.08 -1.31
N PRO A 84 15.34 16.92 -0.87
CA PRO A 84 16.10 15.88 -0.19
C PRO A 84 17.46 15.61 -0.85
N LYS A 85 18.55 15.72 -0.11
CA LYS A 85 19.88 15.26 -0.53
C LYS A 85 20.32 14.12 0.38
N ASP A 86 21.14 13.22 -0.16
CA ASP A 86 21.76 12.12 0.59
C ASP A 86 20.70 11.22 1.26
N THR A 87 19.56 11.04 0.58
CA THR A 87 18.46 10.22 1.08
C THR A 87 18.86 8.75 1.07
N ILE A 88 18.83 8.13 2.24
CA ILE A 88 19.13 6.72 2.43
C ILE A 88 17.90 6.06 3.05
N CYS A 89 17.46 4.96 2.46
CA CYS A 89 16.42 4.11 3.04
C CYS A 89 16.92 2.69 3.19
N THR A 90 16.45 2.04 4.23
CA THR A 90 16.74 0.65 4.55
C THR A 90 15.43 -0.12 4.69
N VAL A 91 15.43 -1.35 4.21
CA VAL A 91 14.35 -2.31 4.39
C VAL A 91 14.97 -3.50 5.12
N ASN A 92 14.56 -3.70 6.36
CA ASN A 92 15.11 -4.73 7.23
C ASN A 92 14.01 -5.66 7.71
N GLU A 93 14.35 -6.93 7.82
CA GLU A 93 13.46 -7.91 8.43
C GLU A 93 13.65 -7.83 9.95
N ALA A 94 12.56 -7.64 10.68
CA ALA A 94 12.56 -7.79 12.13
C ALA A 94 12.37 -9.27 12.46
N ILE A 95 13.38 -9.83 13.14
CA ILE A 95 13.41 -11.23 13.52
C ILE A 95 12.98 -11.36 14.99
N PHE A 96 12.06 -12.26 15.28
CA PHE A 96 11.61 -12.64 16.62
C PHE A 96 11.55 -14.16 16.70
N ASN A 97 12.15 -14.75 17.75
CA ASN A 97 12.25 -16.21 17.91
C ASN A 97 12.79 -16.93 16.65
N GLU A 98 13.87 -16.40 16.08
CA GLU A 98 14.54 -16.94 14.88
C GLU A 98 13.69 -16.94 13.60
N ASP A 99 12.62 -16.14 13.57
CA ASP A 99 11.75 -16.04 12.41
C ASP A 99 11.35 -14.59 12.11
N ILE A 100 10.95 -14.34 10.88
CA ILE A 100 10.48 -13.01 10.48
C ILE A 100 9.15 -12.71 11.17
N ALA A 101 9.02 -11.52 11.76
CA ALA A 101 7.81 -11.06 12.45
C ALA A 101 7.25 -9.76 11.84
N ALA A 102 8.10 -8.92 11.25
CA ALA A 102 7.71 -7.71 10.56
C ALA A 102 8.78 -7.26 9.57
N VAL A 103 8.42 -6.32 8.70
CA VAL A 103 9.38 -5.57 7.87
C VAL A 103 9.48 -4.15 8.41
N VAL A 104 10.70 -3.71 8.71
CA VAL A 104 11.00 -2.36 9.21
C VAL A 104 11.64 -1.57 8.09
N ILE A 105 10.99 -0.46 7.73
CA ILE A 105 11.45 0.47 6.71
C ILE A 105 11.83 1.76 7.41
N ASN A 106 13.06 2.23 7.21
CA ASN A 106 13.53 3.52 7.73
C ASN A 106 14.18 4.30 6.61
N CYS A 107 13.89 5.60 6.53
CA CYS A 107 14.55 6.54 5.65
C CYS A 107 15.07 7.73 6.44
N GLU A 108 16.24 8.21 6.03
CA GLU A 108 16.86 9.43 6.52
C GLU A 108 17.19 10.31 5.31
N THR A 109 16.96 11.61 5.44
CA THR A 109 17.35 12.58 4.42
C THR A 109 17.86 13.87 5.04
N LYS A 110 18.84 14.48 4.39
CA LYS A 110 19.44 15.74 4.80
C LYS A 110 19.08 16.85 3.82
N ARG A 111 19.24 18.09 4.30
CA ARG A 111 19.06 19.32 3.50
C ARG A 111 17.66 19.49 2.91
N ILE A 112 16.62 19.15 3.66
CA ILE A 112 15.24 19.33 3.22
C ILE A 112 14.58 20.56 3.84
N TYR A 113 13.70 21.24 3.10
CA TYR A 113 12.88 22.35 3.59
C TYR A 113 11.49 22.36 2.92
N PRO A 114 10.39 22.66 3.63
CA PRO A 114 10.31 22.92 5.07
C PRO A 114 10.34 21.65 5.92
N GLN A 115 9.75 20.55 5.44
CA GLN A 115 9.73 19.24 6.12
C GLN A 115 9.60 18.13 5.08
N ALA A 116 10.00 16.89 5.40
CA ALA A 116 9.82 15.75 4.51
C ALA A 116 8.42 15.15 4.59
N VAL A 117 7.96 14.62 3.46
CA VAL A 117 6.86 13.67 3.37
C VAL A 117 7.41 12.36 2.86
N CYS A 118 7.03 11.28 3.53
CA CYS A 118 7.38 9.92 3.12
C CYS A 118 6.12 9.15 2.71
N LYS A 119 6.19 8.49 1.55
CA LYS A 119 5.15 7.59 1.05
C LYS A 119 5.76 6.22 0.81
N PHE A 120 5.17 5.21 1.43
CA PHE A 120 5.64 3.83 1.40
C PHE A 120 4.65 2.98 0.60
N TYR A 121 5.17 2.18 -0.32
CA TYR A 121 4.39 1.28 -1.16
C TYR A 121 4.96 -0.13 -1.08
N ARG A 122 4.07 -1.12 -1.18
CA ARG A 122 4.42 -2.53 -1.34
C ARG A 122 3.92 -3.06 -2.67
N GLN A 123 4.63 -4.04 -3.21
CA GLN A 123 4.27 -4.76 -4.41
C GLN A 123 4.57 -6.24 -4.18
N THR A 124 3.57 -7.10 -4.37
CA THR A 124 3.73 -8.56 -4.24
C THR A 124 3.76 -9.17 -5.63
N ASP A 125 4.77 -9.99 -5.92
CA ASP A 125 4.95 -10.73 -7.19
C ASP A 125 4.85 -9.84 -8.43
N GLY A 126 5.41 -8.63 -8.37
CA GLY A 126 5.36 -7.69 -9.49
C GLY A 126 3.97 -7.11 -9.77
N GLY A 127 2.98 -7.30 -8.89
CA GLY A 127 1.62 -6.75 -9.02
C GLY A 127 1.52 -5.22 -8.97
N ARG A 128 0.33 -4.67 -8.73
CA ARG A 128 0.18 -3.21 -8.60
C ARG A 128 0.72 -2.71 -7.26
N PRO A 129 1.45 -1.57 -7.21
CA PRO A 129 1.87 -0.96 -5.95
C PRO A 129 0.67 -0.57 -5.07
N VAL A 130 0.72 -0.96 -3.79
CA VAL A 130 -0.29 -0.65 -2.78
C VAL A 130 0.34 0.23 -1.71
N ALA A 131 -0.29 1.37 -1.41
CA ALA A 131 0.17 2.27 -0.36
C ALA A 131 0.07 1.61 1.03
N ILE A 132 1.16 1.66 1.79
CA ILE A 132 1.20 1.24 3.19
C ILE A 132 0.59 2.36 4.03
N ARG A 133 -0.53 2.06 4.71
CA ARG A 133 -1.32 3.03 5.46
C ARG A 133 -0.94 3.16 6.94
N ALA A 134 0.00 2.34 7.40
CA ALA A 134 0.50 2.43 8.77
C ALA A 134 1.06 3.81 9.07
N ARG A 135 0.82 4.32 10.29
CA ARG A 135 1.29 5.64 10.71
C ARG A 135 2.82 5.62 10.76
N PRO A 136 3.52 6.41 9.93
CA PRO A 136 4.97 6.43 9.98
C PRO A 136 5.44 7.14 11.26
N ARG A 137 6.46 6.57 11.89
CA ARG A 137 7.32 7.30 12.82
C ARG A 137 8.02 8.40 12.03
N TYR A 138 8.08 9.59 12.60
CA TYR A 138 8.64 10.76 11.92
C TYR A 138 9.36 11.64 12.93
N GLN A 139 10.55 12.11 12.58
CA GLN A 139 11.27 13.14 13.32
C GLN A 139 11.89 14.11 12.33
N HIS A 140 12.01 15.36 12.77
CA HIS A 140 12.47 16.45 11.95
C HIS A 140 13.27 17.41 12.82
N THR A 141 14.52 17.65 12.42
CA THR A 141 15.49 18.38 13.22
C THR A 141 16.17 19.42 12.36
N LYS A 142 16.36 20.64 12.89
CA LYS A 142 17.08 21.71 12.20
C LYS A 142 18.58 21.41 12.21
N GLU A 143 19.21 21.46 11.04
CA GLU A 143 20.65 21.23 10.84
C GLU A 143 21.22 22.41 10.02
N GLY A 144 21.59 23.49 10.72
CA GLY A 144 22.03 24.75 10.10
C GLY A 144 20.88 25.52 9.42
N SER A 145 21.01 25.79 8.12
CA SER A 145 20.00 26.48 7.30
C SER A 145 18.94 25.57 6.68
N ALA A 146 19.11 24.25 6.82
CA ALA A 146 18.18 23.25 6.32
C ALA A 146 17.76 22.30 7.45
N PHE A 147 16.93 21.31 7.13
CA PHE A 147 16.50 20.30 8.08
C PHE A 147 16.96 18.90 7.68
N SER A 148 17.11 18.05 8.68
CA SER A 148 17.17 16.60 8.53
C SER A 148 15.82 16.02 8.92
N SER A 149 15.35 15.04 8.16
CA SER A 149 14.11 14.33 8.47
C SER A 149 14.35 12.83 8.45
N ASN A 150 13.79 12.13 9.43
CA ASN A 150 13.70 10.68 9.43
C ASN A 150 12.23 10.26 9.36
N CYS A 151 11.99 9.15 8.68
CA CYS A 151 10.67 8.54 8.65
C CYS A 151 10.80 7.02 8.58
N GLY A 152 9.90 6.32 9.25
CA GLY A 152 9.94 4.87 9.23
C GLY A 152 8.60 4.24 9.54
N VAL A 153 8.39 3.05 9.00
CA VAL A 153 7.17 2.28 9.21
C VAL A 153 7.53 0.83 9.50
N THR A 154 6.75 0.21 10.37
CA THR A 154 6.83 -1.23 10.63
C THR A 154 5.59 -1.87 10.04
N VAL A 155 5.79 -2.78 9.09
CA VAL A 155 4.72 -3.52 8.42
C VAL A 155 4.66 -4.91 9.04
N PRO A 156 3.60 -5.25 9.80
CA PRO A 156 3.45 -6.58 10.36
C PRO A 156 3.22 -7.60 9.24
N LEU A 157 3.62 -8.86 9.46
CA LEU A 157 3.44 -9.92 8.44
C LEU A 157 1.99 -10.19 8.09
N SER A 158 1.06 -9.97 9.02
CA SER A 158 -0.38 -10.10 8.78
C SER A 158 -0.91 -9.13 7.71
N GLU A 159 -0.19 -8.04 7.42
CA GLU A 159 -0.51 -7.12 6.35
C GLU A 159 0.16 -7.48 5.01
N LEU A 160 1.11 -8.42 5.02
CA LEU A 160 1.83 -8.89 3.85
C LEU A 160 1.18 -10.16 3.28
N ARG A 161 1.56 -10.50 2.06
CA ARG A 161 1.09 -11.69 1.35
C ARG A 161 2.26 -12.63 1.09
N ALA A 162 1.97 -13.92 0.95
CA ALA A 162 2.94 -14.84 0.37
C ALA A 162 3.36 -14.36 -1.02
N GLY A 163 4.62 -14.63 -1.39
CA GLY A 163 5.26 -14.16 -2.61
C GLY A 163 6.47 -13.26 -2.36
N ALA A 164 6.96 -12.68 -3.45
CA ALA A 164 8.05 -11.71 -3.49
C ALA A 164 7.52 -10.31 -3.15
N ASN A 165 7.75 -9.84 -1.93
CA ASN A 165 7.31 -8.52 -1.48
C ASN A 165 8.41 -7.49 -1.68
N ALA A 166 8.22 -6.63 -2.68
CA ALA A 166 9.08 -5.49 -2.98
C ALA A 166 8.53 -4.21 -2.33
N PHE A 167 9.43 -3.35 -1.86
CA PHE A 167 9.08 -2.10 -1.19
C PHE A 167 9.64 -0.90 -1.94
N THR A 168 8.82 0.13 -2.13
CA THR A 168 9.20 1.38 -2.78
C THR A 168 8.88 2.54 -1.86
N ILE A 169 9.84 3.43 -1.66
CA ILE A 169 9.70 4.59 -0.79
C ILE A 169 9.96 5.85 -1.58
N TYR A 170 9.07 6.82 -1.41
CA TYR A 170 9.23 8.17 -1.95
C TYR A 170 9.40 9.15 -0.80
N VAL A 171 10.45 9.95 -0.86
CA VAL A 171 10.75 11.03 0.10
C VAL A 171 10.83 12.34 -0.67
N TYR A 172 10.06 13.33 -0.27
CA TYR A 172 9.96 14.63 -0.97
C TYR A 172 9.62 15.77 0.00
N PRO A 173 9.87 17.05 -0.33
CA PRO A 173 9.55 18.17 0.54
C PRO A 173 8.03 18.41 0.59
N ASN A 174 7.51 18.77 1.76
CA ASN A 174 6.08 19.05 1.97
C ASN A 174 5.71 20.43 1.44
N VAL A 175 5.54 20.53 0.12
CA VAL A 175 5.09 21.74 -0.56
C VAL A 175 3.80 21.44 -1.31
N THR A 176 2.80 22.29 -1.12
CA THR A 176 1.46 22.11 -1.71
C THR A 176 1.40 22.38 -3.21
N ASP A 177 2.47 22.94 -3.80
CA ASP A 177 2.52 23.41 -5.20
C ASP A 177 2.97 22.37 -6.23
N GLY A 178 2.78 21.07 -5.95
CA GLY A 178 2.81 20.06 -7.01
C GLY A 178 4.12 19.96 -7.79
N MET A 179 5.26 20.38 -7.23
CA MET A 179 6.56 20.04 -7.82
C MET A 179 6.62 18.53 -7.99
N LYS A 180 6.86 18.09 -9.23
CA LYS A 180 6.93 16.68 -9.61
C LYS A 180 7.74 15.91 -8.57
N LEU A 181 7.22 14.76 -8.15
CA LEU A 181 7.92 13.77 -7.34
C LEU A 181 9.31 13.55 -7.95
N VAL A 182 10.35 14.19 -7.42
CA VAL A 182 11.73 13.91 -7.82
C VAL A 182 12.22 12.85 -6.85
N ASN A 183 12.27 11.63 -7.38
CA ASN A 183 12.39 10.40 -6.63
C ASN A 183 13.81 10.24 -6.10
N ALA A 184 13.99 10.25 -4.78
CA ALA A 184 15.05 9.46 -4.19
C ALA A 184 14.52 8.02 -4.02
N THR A 185 14.45 7.27 -5.13
CA THR A 185 14.11 5.85 -5.09
C THR A 185 15.34 5.09 -4.63
N THR A 186 15.25 4.45 -3.47
CA THR A 186 16.26 3.56 -2.93
C THR A 186 16.01 2.13 -3.41
N PRO A 187 17.03 1.26 -3.41
CA PRO A 187 16.93 -0.07 -4.02
C PRO A 187 15.80 -0.90 -3.41
N THR A 188 15.05 -1.55 -4.30
CA THR A 188 13.96 -2.47 -3.97
C THR A 188 14.55 -3.72 -3.33
N LYS A 189 14.57 -3.79 -2.00
CA LYS A 189 14.82 -5.05 -1.32
C LYS A 189 13.54 -5.88 -1.36
N THR A 190 13.68 -7.12 -1.78
CA THR A 190 12.58 -8.08 -1.87
C THR A 190 12.61 -9.00 -0.66
N VAL A 191 11.48 -9.12 0.03
CA VAL A 191 11.27 -10.06 1.13
C VAL A 191 10.41 -11.21 0.63
N MET A 192 10.97 -12.42 0.64
CA MET A 192 10.27 -13.63 0.20
C MET A 192 9.50 -14.26 1.35
N LEU A 193 8.18 -14.37 1.17
CA LEU A 193 7.28 -14.99 2.14
C LEU A 193 6.60 -16.20 1.50
N ALA A 194 6.46 -17.29 2.24
CA ALA A 194 5.82 -18.50 1.74
C ALA A 194 5.03 -19.17 2.86
N PHE A 195 3.85 -19.70 2.52
CA PHE A 195 3.12 -20.55 3.45
C PHE A 195 3.89 -21.87 3.68
N PRO A 196 3.71 -22.50 4.86
CA PRO A 196 4.11 -23.89 5.04
C PRO A 196 3.39 -24.80 4.04
N VAL A 197 4.12 -25.77 3.50
CA VAL A 197 3.55 -26.87 2.71
C VAL A 197 3.35 -28.05 3.64
N VAL A 198 2.14 -28.59 3.68
CA VAL A 198 1.79 -29.70 4.57
C VAL A 198 1.05 -30.79 3.80
N SER A 199 1.14 -32.02 4.27
CA SER A 199 0.39 -33.14 3.73
C SER A 199 0.04 -34.11 4.85
N HIS A 200 -1.01 -34.92 4.64
CA HIS A 200 -1.31 -35.99 5.57
C HIS A 200 -0.65 -37.30 5.16
N ILE A 201 -0.33 -38.11 6.16
CA ILE A 201 0.11 -39.49 6.00
C ILE A 201 -0.75 -40.35 6.92
N CYS A 202 -1.42 -41.34 6.35
CA CYS A 202 -2.17 -42.36 7.06
C CYS A 202 -1.52 -43.74 6.81
N PRO A 203 -1.60 -44.67 7.77
CA PRO A 203 -1.24 -46.06 7.55
C PRO A 203 -2.02 -46.68 6.37
N PRO A 204 -1.41 -47.61 5.60
CA PRO A 204 -2.05 -48.24 4.44
C PRO A 204 -3.35 -49.00 4.74
N SER A 205 -3.55 -49.41 6.01
CA SER A 205 -4.76 -50.11 6.45
C SER A 205 -6.05 -49.29 6.31
N LEU A 206 -5.95 -47.99 6.02
CA LEU A 206 -7.08 -47.11 5.70
C LEU A 206 -7.42 -47.11 4.19
N VAL A 207 -6.51 -47.62 3.35
CA VAL A 207 -6.64 -47.62 1.88
C VAL A 207 -7.12 -48.98 1.36
N ASP A 208 -6.79 -50.08 2.04
CA ASP A 208 -7.06 -51.44 1.51
C ASP A 208 -7.95 -52.36 2.35
N ASP A 209 -8.33 -52.03 3.60
CA ASP A 209 -9.10 -52.96 4.45
C ASP A 209 -10.41 -52.35 4.98
N TYR A 210 -11.48 -52.67 4.26
CA TYR A 210 -12.89 -52.40 4.55
C TYR A 210 -13.44 -53.10 5.82
N LEU A 211 -12.58 -53.66 6.67
CA LEU A 211 -12.99 -54.61 7.70
C LEU A 211 -12.32 -54.31 9.04
N CYS A 212 -13.17 -54.02 10.03
CA CYS A 212 -12.92 -53.85 11.46
C CYS A 212 -12.63 -52.40 11.87
N GLY A 213 -13.60 -51.76 12.55
CA GLY A 213 -13.55 -50.41 13.14
C GLY A 213 -12.48 -50.21 14.22
N LYS A 214 -11.22 -50.44 13.88
CA LYS A 214 -10.05 -50.07 14.68
C LYS A 214 -9.74 -48.60 14.44
N PRO A 215 -9.35 -47.86 15.48
CA PRO A 215 -8.94 -46.47 15.32
C PRO A 215 -7.64 -46.39 14.51
N THR A 216 -7.63 -45.60 13.45
CA THR A 216 -6.42 -45.30 12.66
C THR A 216 -5.92 -43.91 12.99
N ARG A 217 -4.61 -43.79 13.11
CA ARG A 217 -3.93 -42.52 13.40
C ARG A 217 -3.34 -41.94 12.12
N CYS A 218 -3.80 -40.77 11.71
CA CYS A 218 -3.26 -40.00 10.60
C CYS A 218 -2.48 -38.78 11.11
N ASN A 219 -1.30 -38.54 10.54
CA ASN A 219 -0.48 -37.39 10.87
C ASN A 219 -0.60 -36.33 9.78
N CYS A 220 -0.79 -35.07 10.18
CA CYS A 220 -0.62 -33.92 9.29
C CYS A 220 0.83 -33.42 9.49
N THR A 221 1.65 -33.55 8.46
CA THR A 221 3.09 -33.32 8.53
C THR A 221 3.51 -32.13 7.67
N ILE A 222 4.55 -31.42 8.13
CA ILE A 222 5.16 -30.33 7.38
C ILE A 222 6.12 -30.92 6.35
N VAL A 223 5.88 -30.63 5.07
CA VAL A 223 6.77 -30.96 3.95
C VAL A 223 7.79 -29.83 3.74
N SER A 224 7.35 -28.58 3.90
CA SER A 224 8.21 -27.40 3.89
C SER A 224 7.75 -26.40 4.94
N GLN A 225 8.68 -25.88 5.74
CA GLN A 225 8.39 -25.00 6.88
C GLN A 225 7.70 -23.68 6.48
N GLY A 226 7.87 -23.23 5.24
CA GLY A 226 7.47 -21.88 4.83
C GLY A 226 8.34 -20.80 5.48
N ARG A 227 7.99 -19.54 5.23
CA ARG A 227 8.63 -18.36 5.82
C ARG A 227 7.58 -17.24 5.98
N PRO A 228 7.19 -16.88 7.21
CA PRO A 228 7.61 -17.46 8.48
C PRO A 228 7.25 -18.95 8.61
N LYS A 229 8.02 -19.65 9.44
CA LYS A 229 7.82 -21.04 9.84
C LYS A 229 6.38 -21.23 10.29
N GLY A 230 5.76 -22.27 9.75
CA GLY A 230 4.40 -22.63 10.07
C GLY A 230 4.26 -23.91 10.88
N ARG A 231 3.01 -24.29 11.11
CA ARG A 231 2.61 -25.55 11.74
C ARG A 231 1.59 -26.27 10.88
N ALA A 232 1.58 -27.59 11.00
CA ALA A 232 0.58 -28.47 10.40
C ALA A 232 -0.55 -28.73 11.40
N LEU A 233 -1.80 -28.55 10.95
CA LEU A 233 -3.00 -28.66 11.78
C LEU A 233 -4.10 -29.39 11.03
N TRP A 234 -4.92 -30.14 11.76
CA TRP A 234 -6.12 -30.74 11.22
C TRP A 234 -7.30 -29.80 11.39
N TYR A 235 -8.17 -29.73 10.39
CA TYR A 235 -9.45 -29.05 10.46
C TYR A 235 -10.58 -30.01 10.10
N GLN A 236 -11.64 -30.03 10.89
CA GLN A 236 -12.86 -30.76 10.56
C GLN A 236 -13.87 -29.82 9.90
N ASN A 237 -14.31 -30.15 8.69
CA ASN A 237 -15.21 -29.30 7.88
C ASN A 237 -14.72 -27.83 7.76
N GLY A 238 -13.41 -27.60 7.85
CA GLY A 238 -12.79 -26.27 7.78
C GLY A 238 -12.87 -25.40 9.05
N ILE A 239 -13.53 -25.88 10.12
CA ILE A 239 -13.86 -25.08 11.31
C ILE A 239 -12.99 -25.46 12.51
N ASP A 240 -13.02 -26.73 12.94
CA ASP A 240 -12.43 -27.13 14.23
C ASP A 240 -10.95 -27.52 14.09
N GLU A 241 -10.06 -26.73 14.70
CA GLU A 241 -8.62 -26.98 14.72
C GLU A 241 -8.23 -28.05 15.75
N GLN A 242 -7.56 -29.11 15.30
CA GLN A 242 -7.04 -30.16 16.16
C GLN A 242 -5.52 -30.24 16.08
N ARG A 243 -4.87 -30.30 17.26
CA ARG A 243 -3.41 -30.47 17.38
C ARG A 243 -3.04 -31.94 17.53
N GLY A 244 -1.91 -32.29 16.91
CA GLY A 244 -1.38 -33.64 16.97
C GLY A 244 -2.06 -34.59 15.99
N PRO A 245 -1.88 -35.90 16.18
CA PRO A 245 -2.39 -36.87 15.22
C PRO A 245 -3.91 -36.96 15.30
N LEU A 246 -4.55 -37.05 14.14
CA LEU A 246 -5.97 -37.28 14.03
C LEU A 246 -6.23 -38.78 14.22
N VAL A 247 -7.11 -39.13 15.16
CA VAL A 247 -7.55 -40.51 15.36
C VAL A 247 -8.95 -40.64 14.77
N VAL A 248 -9.07 -41.42 13.70
CA VAL A 248 -10.34 -41.65 13.00
C VAL A 248 -10.80 -43.07 13.22
N THR A 249 -12.10 -43.28 13.37
CA THR A 249 -12.73 -44.60 13.42
C THR A 249 -13.88 -44.59 12.42
N TYR A 250 -13.93 -45.60 11.55
CA TYR A 250 -15.02 -45.73 10.60
C TYR A 250 -16.31 -46.19 11.31
N ASP A 251 -17.43 -45.51 11.00
CA ASP A 251 -18.76 -45.85 11.49
C ASP A 251 -19.76 -45.68 10.34
N SER A 252 -20.29 -46.80 9.84
CA SER A 252 -21.22 -46.83 8.69
C SER A 252 -22.56 -46.14 8.97
N ARG A 253 -22.86 -45.80 10.22
CA ARG A 253 -24.09 -45.07 10.60
C ARG A 253 -23.89 -43.56 10.62
N LYS A 254 -22.65 -43.08 10.52
CA LYS A 254 -22.33 -41.66 10.52
C LYS A 254 -22.14 -41.14 9.11
N PRO A 255 -22.49 -39.86 8.86
CA PRO A 255 -22.21 -39.23 7.58
C PRO A 255 -20.69 -39.15 7.36
N ASP A 256 -20.29 -39.13 6.09
CA ASP A 256 -18.90 -38.91 5.70
C ASP A 256 -18.33 -37.66 6.37
N ILE A 257 -17.19 -37.80 7.03
CA ILE A 257 -16.50 -36.68 7.69
C ILE A 257 -15.30 -36.31 6.83
N MET A 258 -15.18 -35.02 6.55
CA MET A 258 -14.06 -34.47 5.80
C MET A 258 -13.10 -33.74 6.75
N TYR A 259 -11.86 -34.18 6.72
CA TYR A 259 -10.75 -33.53 7.41
C TYR A 259 -9.80 -32.91 6.40
N THR A 260 -9.32 -31.70 6.69
CA THR A 260 -8.26 -31.05 5.91
C THR A 260 -7.00 -30.93 6.75
N CYS A 261 -5.87 -31.32 6.18
CA CYS A 261 -4.54 -31.05 6.72
C CYS A 261 -4.08 -29.73 6.12
N GLU A 262 -3.94 -28.71 6.97
CA GLU A 262 -3.65 -27.34 6.57
C GLU A 262 -2.45 -26.78 7.31
N GLY A 263 -1.71 -25.92 6.61
CA GLY A 263 -0.59 -25.19 7.13
C GLY A 263 -1.05 -23.87 7.73
N ARG A 264 -0.45 -23.48 8.87
CA ARG A 264 -0.75 -22.20 9.51
C ARG A 264 0.51 -21.46 9.91
N SER A 265 0.60 -20.18 9.53
CA SER A 265 1.67 -19.26 9.91
C SER A 265 1.11 -17.85 10.11
N ASP A 266 1.96 -16.88 10.39
CA ASP A 266 1.54 -15.47 10.54
C ASP A 266 1.03 -14.84 9.23
N LEU A 267 1.22 -15.53 8.09
CA LEU A 267 0.61 -15.16 6.81
C LEU A 267 -0.86 -15.61 6.70
N GLY A 268 -1.32 -16.50 7.58
CA GLY A 268 -2.65 -17.09 7.54
C GLY A 268 -2.64 -18.61 7.36
N ARG A 269 -3.63 -19.12 6.60
CA ARG A 269 -3.87 -20.56 6.38
C ARG A 269 -3.52 -20.96 4.94
N SER A 270 -2.91 -22.13 4.77
CA SER A 270 -2.68 -22.78 3.49
C SER A 270 -3.29 -24.17 3.46
N PHE A 271 -3.96 -24.51 2.36
CA PHE A 271 -4.46 -25.87 2.15
C PHE A 271 -3.30 -26.81 1.82
N GLY A 272 -3.30 -28.00 2.42
CA GLY A 272 -2.36 -29.08 2.09
C GLY A 272 -3.05 -30.23 1.39
N SER A 273 -3.88 -30.98 2.13
CA SER A 273 -4.56 -32.18 1.61
C SER A 273 -5.88 -32.44 2.32
N THR A 274 -6.72 -33.29 1.73
CA THR A 274 -8.01 -33.71 2.31
C THR A 274 -8.01 -35.20 2.59
N LEU A 275 -8.53 -35.57 3.76
CA LEU A 275 -8.83 -36.94 4.15
C LEU A 275 -10.36 -37.06 4.28
N LYS A 276 -10.96 -37.91 3.45
CA LYS A 276 -12.37 -38.27 3.57
C LYS A 276 -12.47 -39.59 4.31
N VAL A 277 -13.20 -39.59 5.43
CA VAL A 277 -13.50 -40.79 6.21
C VAL A 277 -14.96 -41.12 5.95
N GLY A 278 -15.19 -42.13 5.11
CA GLY A 278 -16.49 -42.46 4.56
C GLY A 278 -16.40 -43.69 3.65
N MET A 279 -17.54 -44.14 3.13
CA MET A 279 -17.58 -45.26 2.19
C MET A 279 -16.94 -44.83 0.87
N SER A 280 -15.73 -45.30 0.54
CA SER A 280 -15.20 -45.19 -0.81
C SER A 280 -15.92 -46.21 -1.70
N VAL A 281 -17.06 -45.82 -2.26
CA VAL A 281 -17.56 -46.50 -3.47
C VAL A 281 -16.69 -46.00 -4.62
N GLN A 282 -15.59 -46.70 -4.85
CA GLN A 282 -14.99 -46.83 -6.18
C GLN A 282 -15.15 -48.30 -6.57
N LEU A 283 -16.41 -48.71 -6.77
CA LEU A 283 -16.70 -49.67 -7.82
C LEU A 283 -16.72 -48.84 -9.09
N ASN A 284 -15.69 -48.97 -9.91
CA ASN A 284 -15.80 -48.85 -11.36
C ASN A 284 -14.65 -49.66 -11.96
N GLU A 285 -15.06 -50.56 -12.84
CA GLU A 285 -14.38 -51.63 -13.59
C GLU A 285 -12.95 -51.36 -14.06
#